data_AF-A0AAD0WNR9-F1
#
_entry.id   AF-A0AAD0WNR9-F1
#
_cell.length_a   1.000
_cell.length_b   1.000
_cell.length_c   1.000
_cell.angle_alpha   90.00
_cell.angle_beta   90.00
_cell.angle_gamma   90.00
#
_symmetry.space_group_name_H-M   'P 1'
#
loop_
_entity.id
_entity.type
_entity.pdbx_description
1 polymer ?
#
loop_
_entity_poly.entity_id
_entity_poly.type
_entity_poly.pdbx_seq_one_letter_code
_entity_poly.pdbx_strand_id
1 'polypeptide(L)'
;MLLYKQLKVRLTNHKRYLKSSFALIEVLISIVLLTVISSALFKTTTNISNKNYFSTLLEIENSLEKKDLSKFKKSNKTLEVRKNDSFEEINVTLYEYKHSDLKVVFYEK
;
A
#
# COMPACT_ATOMS: atom_id res chain seq x y z
N MET A 1 -37.69 -42.54 -44.47
CA MET A 1 -37.85 -42.17 -43.04
C MET A 1 -36.53 -42.22 -42.24
N LEU A 2 -35.68 -43.24 -42.41
CA LEU A 2 -34.38 -43.36 -41.70
C LEU A 2 -33.39 -42.23 -42.00
N LEU A 3 -33.28 -41.81 -43.26
CA LEU A 3 -32.34 -40.75 -43.68
C LEU A 3 -32.63 -39.41 -42.98
N TYR A 4 -33.91 -39.03 -42.89
CA TYR A 4 -34.36 -37.83 -42.18
C TYR A 4 -34.03 -37.87 -40.68
N LYS A 5 -34.20 -39.04 -40.05
CA LYS A 5 -33.86 -39.24 -38.64
C LYS A 5 -32.35 -39.04 -38.39
N GLN A 6 -31.50 -39.56 -39.28
CA GLN A 6 -30.05 -39.37 -39.19
C GLN A 6 -29.62 -37.91 -39.40
N LEU A 7 -30.23 -37.22 -40.38
CA LEU A 7 -29.96 -35.81 -40.64
C LEU A 7 -30.34 -34.92 -39.46
N LYS A 8 -31.49 -35.18 -38.84
CA LYS A 8 -31.96 -34.47 -37.64
C LYS A 8 -30.98 -34.63 -36.46
N VAL A 9 -30.49 -35.86 -36.22
CA VAL A 9 -29.51 -36.14 -35.16
C VAL A 9 -28.18 -35.41 -35.39
N ARG A 10 -27.67 -35.40 -36.64
CA ARG A 10 -26.45 -34.64 -36.98
C ARG A 10 -26.61 -33.15 -36.73
N LEU A 11 -27.75 -32.57 -37.10
CA LEU A 11 -28.06 -31.15 -36.88
C LEU A 11 -28.12 -30.79 -35.39
N THR A 12 -28.74 -31.64 -34.56
CA THR A 12 -28.76 -31.43 -33.10
C THR A 12 -27.38 -31.55 -32.47
N ASN A 13 -26.59 -32.52 -32.91
CA ASN A 13 -25.22 -32.69 -32.40
C ASN A 13 -24.35 -31.49 -32.79
N HIS A 14 -24.44 -31.02 -34.04
CA HIS A 14 -23.69 -29.85 -34.49
C HIS A 14 -24.04 -28.58 -33.68
N LYS A 15 -25.33 -28.33 -33.43
CA LYS A 15 -25.76 -27.23 -32.55
C LYS A 15 -25.24 -27.38 -31.12
N ARG A 16 -25.19 -28.59 -30.58
CA ARG A 16 -24.65 -28.88 -29.24
C ARG A 16 -23.14 -28.61 -29.19
N TYR A 17 -22.38 -29.02 -30.20
CA TYR A 17 -20.95 -28.74 -30.29
C TYR A 17 -20.67 -27.24 -30.37
N LEU A 18 -21.40 -26.49 -31.21
CA LEU A 18 -21.26 -25.04 -31.30
C LEU A 18 -21.52 -24.34 -29.96
N LYS A 19 -22.57 -24.74 -29.23
CA LYS A 19 -22.85 -24.21 -27.87
C LYS A 19 -21.73 -24.52 -26.89
N SER A 20 -21.21 -25.75 -26.91
CA SER A 20 -20.11 -26.17 -26.05
C SER A 20 -18.83 -25.40 -26.35
N SER A 21 -18.51 -25.15 -27.63
CA SER A 21 -17.35 -24.36 -28.04
C SER A 21 -17.44 -22.91 -27.60
N PHE A 22 -18.63 -22.31 -27.66
CA PHE A 22 -18.85 -20.93 -27.19
C PHE A 22 -18.66 -20.81 -25.68
N ALA A 23 -19.18 -21.77 -24.91
CA ALA A 23 -18.98 -21.84 -23.47
C ALA A 23 -17.49 -21.99 -23.09
N LEU A 24 -16.74 -22.78 -23.86
CA LEU A 24 -15.28 -22.92 -23.63
C LEU A 24 -14.52 -21.61 -23.88
N ILE A 25 -14.90 -20.85 -24.90
CA ILE A 25 -14.31 -19.53 -25.20
C ILE A 25 -14.61 -18.55 -24.06
N GLU A 26 -15.84 -18.54 -23.55
CA GLU A 26 -16.25 -17.70 -22.43
C GLU A 26 -15.46 -18.00 -21.15
N VAL A 27 -15.23 -19.29 -20.86
CA VAL A 27 -14.37 -19.72 -19.75
C VAL A 27 -12.94 -19.24 -19.93
N LEU A 28 -12.38 -19.36 -21.15
CA LEU A 28 -11.04 -18.86 -21.48
C LEU A 28 -10.91 -17.35 -21.25
N ILE A 29 -11.88 -16.57 -21.72
CA ILE A 29 -11.93 -15.11 -21.52
C ILE A 29 -12.00 -14.78 -20.03
N SER A 30 -12.81 -15.52 -19.26
CA SER A 30 -12.98 -15.33 -17.82
C SER A 30 -11.68 -15.58 -17.05
N ILE A 31 -10.93 -16.63 -17.41
CA ILE A 31 -9.63 -16.93 -16.81
C ILE A 31 -8.62 -15.81 -17.10
N VAL A 32 -8.58 -15.32 -18.34
CA VAL A 32 -7.68 -14.21 -18.73
C VAL A 32 -8.01 -12.92 -17.99
N LEU A 33 -9.29 -12.58 -17.86
CA LEU A 33 -9.72 -11.41 -17.07
C LEU A 33 -9.30 -11.55 -15.60
N LEU A 34 -9.53 -12.74 -15.01
CA LEU A 34 -9.19 -13.00 -13.63
C LEU A 34 -7.69 -12.88 -13.36
N THR A 35 -6.84 -13.38 -14.27
CA THR A 35 -5.37 -13.28 -14.11
C THR A 35 -4.89 -11.84 -14.22
N VAL A 36 -5.45 -11.04 -15.14
CA VAL A 36 -5.11 -9.62 -15.30
C VAL A 36 -5.51 -8.82 -14.05
N ILE A 37 -6.74 -8.98 -13.57
CA ILE A 37 -7.25 -8.30 -12.37
C ILE A 37 -6.44 -8.69 -11.13
N SER A 38 -6.16 -9.99 -10.96
CA SER A 38 -5.37 -10.48 -9.83
C SER A 38 -3.95 -9.94 -9.84
N SER A 39 -3.32 -9.86 -11.03
CA SER A 39 -1.97 -9.30 -11.18
C SER A 39 -1.93 -7.81 -10.87
N ALA A 40 -2.95 -7.06 -11.28
CA ALA A 40 -3.08 -5.64 -10.96
C ALA A 40 -3.22 -5.42 -9.43
N LEU A 41 -4.09 -6.19 -8.77
CA LEU A 41 -4.27 -6.12 -7.32
C LEU A 41 -2.98 -6.50 -6.56
N PHE A 42 -2.28 -7.56 -6.99
CA PHE A 42 -1.02 -7.96 -6.36
C PHE A 42 0.09 -6.91 -6.48
N LYS A 43 0.16 -6.17 -7.60
CA LYS A 43 1.08 -5.03 -7.75
C LYS A 43 0.70 -3.89 -6.81
N THR A 44 -0.59 -3.62 -6.60
CA THR A 44 -1.01 -2.55 -5.68
C THR A 44 -0.70 -2.86 -4.22
N THR A 45 -0.79 -4.12 -3.79
CA THR A 45 -0.51 -4.51 -2.39
C THR A 45 0.98 -4.56 -2.06
N THR A 46 1.83 -4.88 -3.04
CA THR A 46 3.29 -4.90 -2.87
C THR A 46 3.94 -3.52 -2.98
N ASN A 47 3.27 -2.54 -3.63
CA ASN A 47 3.73 -1.15 -3.72
C ASN A 47 3.36 -0.31 -2.49
N ILE A 48 2.74 -0.89 -1.47
CA ILE A 48 2.68 -0.31 -0.13
C ILE A 48 4.06 -0.54 0.51
N SER A 49 5.08 0.17 0.01
CA SER A 49 6.38 0.29 0.69
C SER A 49 6.27 1.05 2.02
N ASN A 50 5.06 1.46 2.40
CA ASN A 50 4.73 2.14 3.64
C ASN A 50 4.75 1.23 4.87
N LYS A 51 5.18 -0.03 4.72
CA LYS A 51 5.08 -1.09 5.73
C LYS A 51 5.77 -0.76 7.06
N ASN A 52 6.73 0.17 7.05
CA ASN A 52 7.48 0.55 8.25
C ASN A 52 7.14 1.95 8.79
N TYR A 53 6.46 2.81 8.04
CA TYR A 53 6.22 4.19 8.49
C TYR A 53 5.30 4.24 9.70
N PHE A 54 4.21 3.46 9.71
CA PHE A 54 3.32 3.41 10.86
C PHE A 54 4.01 2.86 12.11
N SER A 55 4.79 1.78 11.98
CA SER A 55 5.55 1.22 13.10
C SER A 55 6.63 2.19 13.60
N THR A 56 7.32 2.88 12.70
CA THR A 56 8.32 3.89 13.06
C THR A 56 7.69 5.09 13.75
N LEU A 57 6.53 5.57 13.28
CA LEU A 57 5.78 6.65 13.91
C LEU A 57 5.29 6.26 15.31
N LEU A 58 4.72 5.06 15.46
CA LEU A 58 4.28 4.53 16.74
C LEU A 58 5.45 4.39 17.72
N GLU A 59 6.60 3.95 17.24
CA GLU A 59 7.82 3.84 18.06
C GLU A 59 8.32 5.22 18.51
N ILE A 60 8.34 6.21 17.62
CA ILE A 60 8.69 7.60 17.95
C ILE A 60 7.72 8.15 19.00
N GLU A 61 6.41 7.97 18.81
CA GLU A 61 5.38 8.44 19.74
C GLU A 61 5.57 7.84 21.14
N ASN A 62 5.77 6.52 21.21
CA ASN A 62 6.06 5.83 22.48
C ASN A 62 7.35 6.32 23.15
N SER A 63 8.41 6.58 22.36
CA SER A 63 9.66 7.14 22.89
C SER A 63 9.47 8.54 23.47
N LEU A 64 8.66 9.39 22.83
CA LEU A 64 8.34 10.73 23.32
C LEU A 64 7.50 10.67 24.61
N GLU A 65 6.47 9.82 24.66
CA GLU A 65 5.61 9.65 25.84
C GLU A 65 6.39 9.15 27.05
N LYS A 66 7.27 8.16 26.86
CA LYS A 66 8.09 7.57 27.92
C LYS A 66 9.34 8.40 28.26
N LYS A 67 9.61 9.48 27.52
CA LYS A 67 10.87 10.25 27.56
C LYS A 67 12.12 9.39 27.34
N ASP A 68 11.99 8.27 26.63
CA ASP A 68 13.12 7.43 26.22
C ASP A 68 13.66 7.94 24.89
N LEU A 69 14.54 8.94 24.98
CA LEU A 69 15.15 9.64 23.85
C LEU A 69 16.50 9.03 23.44
N SER A 70 16.79 7.79 23.85
CA SER A 70 18.05 7.10 23.53
C SER A 70 18.31 6.97 22.02
N LYS A 71 17.25 6.91 21.20
CA LYS A 71 17.31 6.87 19.74
C LYS A 71 17.45 8.24 19.07
N PHE A 72 17.35 9.32 19.84
CA PHE A 72 17.42 10.68 19.34
C PHE A 72 18.83 11.24 19.52
N LYS A 73 19.34 11.93 18.50
CA LYS A 73 20.60 12.65 18.58
C LYS A 73 20.41 13.90 19.43
N LYS A 74 21.03 13.91 20.61
CA LYS A 74 21.06 15.07 21.51
C LYS A 74 22.11 16.09 21.05
N SER A 75 21.74 17.36 21.02
CA SER A 75 22.63 18.49 20.75
C SER A 75 22.16 19.74 21.49
N ASN A 76 23.04 20.72 21.71
CA ASN A 76 22.64 22.01 22.26
C ASN A 76 22.44 23.00 21.10
N LYS A 77 21.36 23.77 21.17
CA LYS A 77 21.04 24.77 20.16
C LYS A 77 20.54 26.04 20.81
N THR A 78 21.03 27.18 20.34
CA THR A 78 20.50 28.49 20.70
C THR A 78 19.37 28.83 19.73
N LEU A 79 18.20 29.17 20.26
CA LEU A 79 17.05 29.60 19.47
C LEU A 79 16.75 31.06 19.80
N GLU A 80 16.49 31.85 18.77
CA GLU A 80 15.96 33.19 18.91
C GLU A 80 14.44 33.10 18.98
N VAL A 81 13.85 33.54 20.10
CA VAL A 81 12.42 33.49 20.34
C VAL A 81 11.89 34.90 20.53
N ARG A 82 10.79 35.21 19.85
CA ARG A 82 10.11 36.49 20.01
C ARG A 82 9.23 36.47 21.26
N LYS A 83 9.42 37.44 22.14
CA LYS A 83 8.62 37.61 23.35
C LYS A 83 8.33 39.09 23.56
N ASN A 84 7.05 39.46 23.60
CA ASN A 84 6.61 40.84 23.85
C ASN A 84 7.38 41.89 23.04
N ASP A 85 7.43 41.71 21.72
CA ASP A 85 8.10 42.57 20.73
C ASP A 85 9.64 42.67 20.76
N SER A 86 10.34 41.98 21.67
CA SER A 86 11.78 41.76 21.60
C SER A 86 12.14 40.33 21.18
N PHE A 87 13.37 40.15 20.68
CA PHE A 87 13.96 38.84 20.45
C PHE A 87 14.87 38.49 21.63
N GLU A 88 14.68 37.30 22.19
CA GLU A 88 15.51 36.75 23.26
C GLU A 88 16.18 35.46 22.75
N GLU A 89 17.47 35.30 23.04
CA GLU A 89 18.17 34.04 22.79
C GLU A 89 17.96 33.08 23.97
N ILE A 90 17.47 31.89 23.68
CA ILE A 90 17.36 30.81 24.65
C ILE A 90 18.23 29.63 24.25
N ASN A 91 19.01 29.12 25.20
CA ASN A 91 19.71 27.86 25.03
C ASN A 91 18.75 26.71 25.33
N VAL A 92 18.56 25.83 24.36
CA VAL A 92 17.71 24.64 24.50
C VAL A 92 18.49 23.39 24.13
N THR A 93 18.09 22.30 24.74
CA THR A 93 18.51 20.97 24.33
C THR A 93 17.64 20.51 23.17
N LEU A 94 18.27 20.11 22.08
CA LEU A 94 17.63 19.58 20.88
C LEU A 94 17.80 18.07 20.79
N TYR A 95 16.70 17.36 20.59
CA TYR A 95 16.67 15.92 20.30
C TYR A 95 16.14 15.72 18.88
N GLU A 96 16.99 15.17 18.00
CA GLU A 96 16.65 14.95 16.58
C GLU A 96 16.62 13.46 16.25
N TYR A 97 15.52 13.00 15.65
CA TYR A 97 15.40 11.67 15.04
C TYR A 97 15.28 11.82 13.52
N LYS A 98 16.09 11.08 12.76
CA LYS A 98 16.06 11.07 11.29
C LYS A 98 16.13 9.64 10.77
N HIS A 99 15.07 9.20 10.08
CA HIS A 99 15.03 7.91 9.41
C HIS A 99 14.30 8.02 8.07
N SER A 100 15.01 7.69 6.98
CA SER A 100 14.53 7.88 5.60
C SER A 100 14.01 9.32 5.37
N ASP A 101 12.73 9.47 5.02
CA ASP A 101 12.09 10.76 4.72
C ASP A 101 11.46 11.42 5.97
N LEU A 102 11.64 10.81 7.15
CA LEU A 102 11.02 11.24 8.39
C LEU A 102 12.04 11.92 9.31
N LYS A 103 11.75 13.17 9.70
CA LYS A 103 12.54 13.96 10.64
C LYS A 103 11.64 14.45 11.77
N VAL A 104 12.00 14.11 13.01
CA VAL A 104 11.32 14.58 14.22
C VAL A 104 12.30 15.35 15.08
N VAL A 105 11.83 16.47 15.62
CA VAL A 105 12.65 17.44 16.33
C VAL A 105 11.92 17.83 17.61
N PHE A 106 12.54 17.61 18.76
CA PHE A 106 12.02 17.96 20.07
C PHE A 106 12.99 18.91 20.78
N TYR A 107 12.46 19.97 21.39
CA TYR A 107 13.24 20.96 22.13
C TYR A 107 12.86 20.91 23.61
N GLU A 108 13.85 20.83 24.48
CA GLU A 108 13.70 20.83 25.94
C GLU A 108 14.51 22.01 26.51
N LYS A 109 13.87 22.82 27.35
CA LYS A 109 14.48 23.98 28.03
C LYS A 109 14.86 23.61 29.46
#